data_AF-A0A967BLB8-F1
#
_entry.id   AF-A0A967BLB8-F1
#
_cell.length_a   1.000
_cell.length_b   1.000
_cell.length_c   1.000
_cell.angle_alpha   90.00
_cell.angle_beta   90.00
_cell.angle_gamma   90.00
#
_symmetry.space_group_name_H-M   'P 1'
#
loop_
_entity.id
_entity.type
_entity.pdbx_description
1 polymer ?
#
loop_
_entity_poly.entity_id
_entity_poly.type
_entity_poly.pdbx_seq_one_letter_code
_entity_poly.pdbx_strand_id
1 'polypeptide(L)'
;APAEWHDAMIITNGARRLMHKWMANKIVEAYSLSSDWDNRWRTGGSLDEIVDEAHLSPRWVWDGIVKFAKERTQRLKRLRAQIPA
;
A
#
# COMPACT_ATOMS: atom_id res chain seq x y z
N ALA A 1 -7.90 18.10 -3.86
CA ALA A 1 -6.57 17.72 -4.34
C ALA A 1 -5.56 17.42 -3.21
N PRO A 2 -5.06 18.36 -2.37
CA PRO A 2 -4.02 18.01 -1.37
C PRO A 2 -4.53 17.11 -0.23
N ALA A 3 -5.76 17.34 0.23
CA ALA A 3 -6.35 16.57 1.33
C ALA A 3 -6.61 15.10 0.97
N GLU A 4 -6.90 14.80 -0.31
CA GLU A 4 -7.18 13.45 -0.80
C GLU A 4 -5.93 12.56 -0.75
N TRP A 5 -4.73 13.13 -0.86
CA TRP A 5 -3.47 12.38 -0.79
C TRP A 5 -3.27 11.72 0.59
N HIS A 6 -3.88 12.28 1.63
CA HIS A 6 -3.87 11.69 2.97
C HIS A 6 -4.83 10.50 3.12
N ASP A 7 -5.77 10.34 2.18
CA ASP A 7 -6.77 9.26 2.10
C ASP A 7 -6.60 8.47 0.79
N ALA A 8 -5.35 8.21 0.39
CA ALA A 8 -5.02 7.46 -0.82
C ALA A 8 -4.25 6.15 -0.50
N MET A 9 -4.17 5.26 -1.49
CA MET A 9 -3.27 4.11 -1.51
C MET A 9 -2.53 4.05 -2.85
N ILE A 10 -1.35 3.46 -2.87
CA ILE A 10 -0.55 3.23 -4.07
C ILE A 10 -0.45 1.72 -4.30
N ILE A 11 -0.57 1.30 -5.56
CA ILE A 11 -0.29 -0.06 -6.00
C ILE A 11 0.79 0.03 -7.07
N THR A 12 1.91 -0.67 -6.88
CA THR A 12 3.04 -0.62 -7.80
C THR A 12 3.76 -1.96 -7.88
N ASN A 13 4.33 -2.27 -9.04
CA ASN A 13 5.26 -3.39 -9.21
C ASN A 13 6.72 -2.99 -8.90
N GLY A 14 6.98 -1.72 -8.62
CA GLY A 14 8.28 -1.22 -8.21
C GLY A 14 8.47 -1.19 -6.69
N ALA A 15 9.66 -0.77 -6.27
CA ALA A 15 10.00 -0.64 -4.85
C ALA A 15 9.18 0.46 -4.17
N ARG A 16 8.69 0.19 -2.95
CA ARG A 16 7.90 1.11 -2.12
C ARG A 16 8.56 2.47 -1.97
N ARG A 17 9.89 2.47 -1.78
CA ARG A 17 10.68 3.70 -1.56
C ARG A 17 10.60 4.70 -2.72
N LEU A 18 10.43 4.22 -3.96
CA LEU A 18 10.32 5.08 -5.14
C LEU A 18 9.02 5.88 -5.14
N MET A 19 7.99 5.40 -4.43
CA MET A 19 6.69 6.02 -4.35
C MET A 19 6.58 7.07 -3.23
N HIS A 20 7.63 7.32 -2.43
CA HIS A 20 7.51 8.18 -1.24
C HIS A 20 7.01 9.60 -1.54
N LYS A 21 7.37 10.16 -2.71
CA LYS A 21 6.93 11.51 -3.11
C LYS A 21 5.41 11.60 -3.34
N TRP A 22 4.77 10.45 -3.53
CA TRP A 22 3.34 10.30 -3.77
C TRP A 22 2.59 9.81 -2.51
N MET A 23 3.31 9.51 -1.42
CA MET A 23 2.73 9.10 -0.15
C MET A 23 2.72 10.28 0.82
N ALA A 24 1.54 10.80 1.14
CA ALA A 24 1.42 11.93 2.05
C ALA A 24 1.87 11.62 3.50
N ASN A 25 1.84 10.34 3.91
CA ASN A 25 2.16 9.94 5.29
C ASN A 25 2.39 8.42 5.41
N LYS A 26 2.82 7.99 6.60
CA LYS A 26 3.07 6.57 6.92
C LYS A 26 1.82 5.68 6.92
N ILE A 27 0.64 6.27 7.09
CA ILE A 27 -0.62 5.52 6.99
C ILE A 27 -0.90 5.16 5.53
N VAL A 28 -0.66 6.07 4.59
CA VAL A 28 -0.72 5.76 3.14
C VAL A 28 0.25 4.64 2.79
N GLU A 29 1.49 4.71 3.29
CA GLU A 29 2.50 3.65 3.09
C GLU A 29 2.01 2.28 3.61
N ALA A 30 1.41 2.24 4.80
CA ALA A 30 0.95 1.00 5.43
C ALA A 30 -0.25 0.32 4.72
N TYR A 31 -0.97 1.04 3.87
CA TYR A 31 -2.09 0.50 3.10
C TYR A 31 -1.76 0.35 1.60
N SER A 32 -0.56 0.74 1.18
CA SER A 32 -0.10 0.61 -0.20
C SER A 32 0.46 -0.78 -0.46
N LEU A 33 0.38 -1.23 -1.71
CA LEU A 33 0.92 -2.51 -2.18
C LEU A 33 2.14 -2.27 -3.06
N SER A 34 3.22 -2.99 -2.78
CA SER A 34 4.46 -2.97 -3.55
C SER A 34 5.09 -4.36 -3.60
N SER A 35 5.91 -4.60 -4.62
CA SER A 35 6.57 -5.90 -4.82
C SER A 35 7.59 -6.24 -3.74
N ASP A 36 8.09 -5.24 -3.01
CA ASP A 36 9.07 -5.33 -1.92
C ASP A 36 8.45 -5.24 -0.52
N TRP A 37 7.19 -5.66 -0.36
CA TRP A 37 6.41 -5.51 0.89
C TRP A 37 7.12 -6.05 2.15
N ASP A 38 7.97 -7.07 2.00
CA ASP A 38 8.76 -7.72 3.05
C ASP A 38 10.27 -7.44 2.99
N ASN A 39 10.71 -6.52 2.13
CA ASN A 39 12.11 -6.16 1.86
C ASN A 39 12.98 -7.34 1.37
N ARG A 40 12.43 -8.23 0.54
CA ARG A 40 13.16 -9.36 -0.06
C ARG A 40 13.12 -9.34 -1.59
N TRP A 41 14.10 -9.97 -2.21
CA TRP A 41 14.02 -10.31 -3.63
C TRP A 41 12.95 -11.38 -3.83
N ARG A 42 12.18 -11.30 -4.93
CA ARG A 42 11.29 -12.40 -5.32
C ARG A 42 12.09 -13.60 -5.77
N THR A 43 11.53 -14.78 -5.59
CA THR A 43 12.10 -16.00 -6.12
C THR A 43 12.01 -16.05 -7.65
N GLY A 44 12.70 -17.02 -8.25
CA GLY A 44 12.52 -17.36 -9.66
C GLY A 44 11.40 -18.39 -9.81
N GLY A 45 10.75 -18.42 -10.97
CA GLY A 45 9.64 -19.32 -11.24
C GLY A 45 8.80 -18.83 -12.41
N SER A 46 7.57 -19.31 -12.48
CA SER A 46 6.57 -18.78 -13.40
C SER A 46 6.17 -17.34 -13.04
N LEU A 47 5.62 -16.62 -14.02
CA LEU A 47 5.10 -15.27 -13.80
C LEU A 47 4.04 -15.26 -12.69
N ASP A 48 3.14 -16.25 -12.70
CA ASP A 48 2.03 -16.32 -11.74
C ASP A 48 2.54 -16.51 -10.31
N GLU A 49 3.54 -17.37 -10.10
CA GLU A 49 4.19 -17.56 -8.80
C GLU A 49 4.86 -16.27 -8.31
N ILE A 50 5.62 -15.60 -9.18
CA ILE A 50 6.33 -14.36 -8.82
C ILE A 50 5.34 -13.23 -8.48
N VAL A 51 4.26 -13.10 -9.25
CA VAL A 51 3.21 -12.08 -9.02
C VAL A 51 2.46 -12.36 -7.72
N ASP A 52 2.20 -13.63 -7.41
CA ASP A 52 1.56 -14.02 -6.15
C ASP A 52 2.48 -13.80 -4.94
N GLU A 53 3.76 -14.15 -5.04
CA GLU A 53 4.79 -13.88 -4.02
C GLU A 53 4.99 -12.37 -3.78
N ALA A 54 4.90 -11.56 -4.84
CA ALA A 54 4.95 -10.11 -4.77
C ALA A 54 3.73 -9.47 -4.10
N HIS A 55 2.70 -10.26 -3.75
CA HIS A 55 1.40 -9.77 -3.28
C HIS A 55 0.70 -8.85 -4.28
N LEU A 56 0.86 -9.13 -5.57
CA LEU A 56 0.26 -8.36 -6.67
C LEU A 56 -0.67 -9.20 -7.55
N SER A 57 -0.90 -10.47 -7.21
CA SER A 57 -1.92 -11.29 -7.86
C SER A 57 -3.33 -10.74 -7.57
N PRO A 58 -4.34 -11.10 -8.38
CA PRO A 58 -5.70 -10.55 -8.24
C PRO A 58 -6.28 -10.68 -6.83
N ARG A 59 -6.02 -11.78 -6.12
CA ARG A 59 -6.49 -11.98 -4.73
C ARG A 59 -5.88 -10.95 -3.77
N TRP A 60 -4.59 -10.68 -3.87
CA TRP A 60 -3.89 -9.76 -2.98
C TRP A 60 -4.30 -8.30 -3.25
N VAL A 61 -4.42 -7.94 -4.52
CA VAL A 61 -4.90 -6.61 -4.93
C VAL A 61 -6.32 -6.39 -4.43
N TRP A 62 -7.20 -7.37 -4.60
CA TRP A 62 -8.57 -7.31 -4.10
C TRP A 62 -8.62 -7.15 -2.58
N ASP A 63 -7.91 -8.01 -1.84
CA ASP A 63 -7.88 -7.96 -0.38
C ASP A 63 -7.33 -6.62 0.13
N GLY A 64 -6.30 -6.08 -0.52
CA GLY A 64 -5.73 -4.77 -0.20
C GLY A 64 -6.72 -3.62 -0.41
N ILE A 65 -7.42 -3.59 -1.56
CA ILE A 65 -8.44 -2.58 -1.86
C ILE A 65 -9.62 -2.69 -0.89
N VAL A 66 -10.10 -3.91 -0.63
CA VAL A 66 -11.21 -4.16 0.30
C VAL A 66 -10.85 -3.69 1.71
N LYS A 67 -9.64 -4.01 2.18
CA LYS A 67 -9.13 -3.52 3.47
C LYS A 67 -9.08 -2.00 3.51
N PHE A 68 -8.50 -1.37 2.49
CA PHE A 68 -8.38 0.09 2.39
C PHE A 68 -9.75 0.80 2.45
N ALA A 69 -10.74 0.24 1.76
CA ALA A 69 -12.10 0.76 1.73
C ALA A 69 -12.83 0.56 3.07
N LYS A 70 -12.79 -0.68 3.63
CA LYS A 70 -13.50 -1.02 4.87
C LYS A 70 -12.94 -0.29 6.09
N GLU A 71 -11.62 -0.11 6.18
CA GLU A 71 -10.96 0.48 7.35
C GLU A 71 -10.90 2.02 7.30
N ARG A 72 -11.50 2.67 6.29
CA ARG A 72 -11.40 4.12 6.07
C ARG A 72 -11.63 4.97 7.33
N THR A 73 -12.71 4.72 8.07
CA THR A 73 -13.04 5.49 9.28
C THR A 73 -11.95 5.36 10.35
N GLN A 74 -11.44 4.15 10.58
CA GLN A 74 -10.37 3.89 11.53
C GLN A 74 -9.05 4.54 11.08
N ARG A 75 -8.75 4.44 9.79
CA ARG A 75 -7.56 5.01 9.15
C ARG A 75 -7.52 6.54 9.30
N LEU A 76 -8.63 7.23 9.02
CA LEU A 76 -8.73 8.68 9.18
C LEU A 76 -8.69 9.12 10.66
N LYS A 77 -9.27 8.34 11.57
CA LYS A 77 -9.14 8.59 13.02
C LYS A 77 -7.68 8.52 13.48
N ARG A 78 -6.95 7.48 13.04
CA ARG A 78 -5.51 7.33 13.32
C ARG A 78 -4.69 8.49 12.77
N LEU A 79 -5.00 8.94 11.55
CA LEU A 79 -4.31 10.08 10.94
C LEU A 79 -4.50 11.37 11.75
N ARG A 80 -5.74 11.68 12.15
CA ARG A 80 -6.03 12.87 12.96
C ARG A 80 -5.30 12.85 14.30
N ALA A 81 -5.14 11.67 14.91
CA ALA A 81 -4.40 11.51 16.16
C ALA A 81 -2.88 11.73 16.04
N GLN A 82 -2.32 11.78 14.84
CA GLN A 82 -0.89 12.05 14.61
C GLN A 82 -0.56 13.54 14.48
N ILE A 83 -1.56 14.41 14.43
CA ILE A 83 -1.37 15.87 14.34
C ILE A 83 -1.15 16.39 15.77
N PRO A 84 0.00 17.01 16.09
CA PRO A 84 0.23 17.64 17.38
C PRO A 84 -0.82 18.72 17.66
N ALA A 85 -1.13 18.94 18.95
CA ALA A 85 -2.02 20.00 19.39
C ALA A 85 -1.44 21.40 19.13
#